data_AF-A0A0F9LAA2-F1
#
_entry.id   AF-A0A0F9LAA2-F1
#
_cell.length_a   1.000
_cell.length_b   1.000
_cell.length_c   1.000
_cell.angle_alpha   90.00
_cell.angle_beta   90.00
_cell.angle_gamma   90.00
#
_symmetry.space_group_name_H-M   'P 1'
#
loop_
_entity.id
_entity.type
_entity.pdbx_description
1 polymer ?
#
loop_
_entity_poly.entity_id
_entity_poly.type
_entity_poly.pdbx_seq_one_letter_code
_entity_poly.pdbx_strand_id
1 'polypeptide(L)'
;MFTPRVNERLFWYFPACYKELMKVGYLLGTSVKGRLGWEIRAMSLGGISTLQMLIDQDDSNLLTRPRLQKKQLLFIMLNSACSMRYRKKATQLLF
;
A
#
# COMPACT_ATOMS: atom_id res chain seq x y z
N MET A 1 6.78 -1.11 33.40
CA MET A 1 7.25 -0.24 32.31
C MET A 1 7.92 -1.13 31.28
N PHE A 2 7.17 -1.60 30.29
CA PHE A 2 7.64 -2.56 29.27
C PHE A 2 7.89 -1.75 28.00
N THR A 3 9.15 -1.44 27.70
CA THR A 3 9.53 -0.88 26.41
C THR A 3 9.91 -2.04 25.49
N PRO A 4 9.06 -2.45 24.53
CA PRO A 4 9.54 -3.35 23.49
C PRO A 4 10.51 -2.54 22.63
N ARG A 5 11.80 -2.84 22.78
CA ARG A 5 12.85 -2.38 21.88
C ARG A 5 12.64 -3.12 20.55
N VAL A 6 11.75 -2.60 19.71
CA VAL A 6 11.62 -3.06 18.32
C VAL A 6 13.00 -2.89 17.70
N ASN A 7 13.59 -4.00 17.28
CA ASN A 7 14.94 -4.06 16.78
C ASN A 7 15.03 -3.15 15.54
N GLU A 8 15.68 -1.98 15.65
CA GLU A 8 15.72 -0.94 14.60
C GLU A 8 16.11 -1.52 13.23
N ARG A 9 16.90 -2.59 13.21
CA ARG A 9 17.22 -3.33 11.98
C ARG A 9 15.99 -3.89 11.26
N LEU A 10 15.02 -4.49 11.95
CA LEU A 10 13.78 -5.01 11.35
C LEU A 10 12.92 -3.88 10.77
N PHE A 11 12.95 -2.70 11.40
CA PHE A 11 12.22 -1.52 10.92
C PHE A 11 12.77 -1.01 9.58
N TRP A 12 14.07 -1.15 9.31
CA TRP A 12 14.64 -0.81 7.99
C TRP A 12 14.44 -1.90 6.93
N TYR A 13 14.32 -3.17 7.32
CA TYR A 13 14.07 -4.28 6.38
C TYR A 13 12.61 -4.41 5.95
N PHE A 14 11.67 -4.11 6.85
CA PHE A 14 10.24 -4.13 6.53
C PHE A 14 9.87 -3.28 5.31
N PRO A 15 10.31 -1.99 5.21
CA PRO A 15 9.97 -1.15 4.08
C PRO A 15 10.53 -1.65 2.74
N ALA A 16 11.69 -2.30 2.76
CA ALA A 16 12.25 -2.93 1.56
C ALA A 16 11.44 -4.18 1.15
N CYS A 17 11.06 -5.01 2.12
CA CYS A 17 10.35 -6.28 1.87
C CYS A 17 8.94 -6.08 1.29
N TYR A 18 8.13 -5.18 1.85
CA TYR A 18 6.77 -4.98 1.33
C TYR A 18 6.78 -4.37 -0.07
N LYS A 19 7.73 -3.48 -0.40
CA LYS A 19 7.81 -2.88 -1.73
C LYS A 19 8.02 -3.94 -2.81
N GLU A 20 8.90 -4.91 -2.58
CA GLU A 20 9.10 -6.03 -3.51
C GLU A 20 7.85 -6.90 -3.65
N LEU A 21 7.17 -7.22 -2.55
CA LEU A 21 5.91 -7.97 -2.60
C LEU A 21 4.82 -7.20 -3.38
N MET A 22 4.71 -5.90 -3.15
CA MET A 22 3.73 -5.05 -3.82
C MET A 22 4.07 -4.81 -5.30
N LYS A 23 5.35 -4.90 -5.72
CA LYS A 23 5.73 -4.89 -7.15
C LYS A 23 5.16 -6.11 -7.89
N VAL A 24 5.09 -7.28 -7.25
CA VAL A 24 4.45 -8.48 -7.82
C VAL A 24 2.95 -8.26 -8.01
N GLY A 25 2.26 -7.74 -6.99
CA GLY A 25 0.85 -7.37 -7.08
C GLY A 25 0.58 -6.30 -8.13
N TYR A 26 1.50 -5.33 -8.26
CA TYR A 26 1.46 -4.31 -9.30
C TYR A 26 1.43 -4.91 -10.71
N LEU A 27 2.35 -5.82 -11.02
CA LEU A 27 2.42 -6.48 -12.32
C LEU A 27 1.11 -7.21 -12.65
N LEU A 28 0.56 -7.95 -11.69
CA LEU A 28 -0.71 -8.65 -11.85
C LEU A 28 -1.88 -7.69 -12.14
N GLY A 29 -1.96 -6.57 -11.42
CA GLY A 29 -2.98 -5.55 -11.66
C GLY A 29 -2.88 -4.89 -13.04
N THR A 30 -1.67 -4.81 -13.62
CA THR A 30 -1.49 -4.27 -14.98
C THR A 30 -1.82 -5.27 -16.08
N SER A 31 -1.64 -6.57 -15.85
CA SER A 31 -1.84 -7.60 -16.87
C SER A 31 -3.30 -8.03 -17.00
N VAL A 32 -4.06 -8.07 -15.90
CA VAL A 32 -5.46 -8.52 -15.88
C VAL A 32 -6.41 -7.39 -16.31
N LYS A 33 -7.36 -7.72 -17.21
CA LYS A 33 -8.39 -6.79 -17.72
C LYS A 33 -9.76 -7.07 -17.09
N GLY A 34 -10.73 -6.18 -17.36
CA GLY A 34 -12.10 -6.31 -16.89
C GLY A 34 -12.27 -6.06 -15.39
N ARG A 35 -13.37 -6.56 -14.83
CA ARG A 35 -13.74 -6.37 -13.42
C ARG A 35 -12.70 -6.93 -12.44
N LEU A 36 -12.22 -8.14 -12.69
CA LEU A 36 -11.18 -8.76 -11.86
C LEU A 36 -9.90 -7.92 -11.84
N GLY A 37 -9.49 -7.40 -13.01
CA GLY A 37 -8.35 -6.49 -13.10
C GLY A 37 -8.55 -5.21 -12.28
N TRP A 38 -9.77 -4.67 -12.26
CA TRP A 38 -10.11 -3.52 -11.42
C TRP A 38 -10.03 -3.83 -9.92
N GLU A 39 -10.57 -4.97 -9.49
CA GLU A 39 -10.53 -5.41 -8.08
C GLU A 39 -9.09 -5.64 -7.60
N ILE A 40 -8.25 -6.28 -8.42
CA ILE A 40 -6.83 -6.47 -8.14
C ILE A 40 -6.14 -5.10 -8.00
N ARG A 41 -6.36 -4.17 -8.94
CA ARG A 41 -5.78 -2.81 -8.86
C ARG A 41 -6.23 -2.07 -7.61
N ALA A 42 -7.51 -2.18 -7.23
CA ALA A 42 -8.05 -1.54 -6.04
C ALA A 42 -7.44 -2.12 -4.76
N MET A 43 -7.33 -3.46 -4.67
CA MET A 43 -6.64 -4.12 -3.57
C MET A 43 -5.17 -3.73 -3.49
N SER A 44 -4.45 -3.72 -4.62
CA SER A 44 -3.04 -3.35 -4.66
C SER A 44 -2.82 -1.89 -4.26
N LEU A 45 -3.54 -0.92 -4.86
CA LEU A 45 -3.41 0.50 -4.49
C LEU A 45 -3.82 0.75 -3.04
N GLY A 46 -4.88 0.10 -2.56
CA GLY A 46 -5.31 0.17 -1.17
C GLY A 46 -4.24 -0.36 -0.23
N GLY A 47 -3.69 -1.53 -0.53
CA GLY A 47 -2.61 -2.16 0.23
C GLY A 47 -1.36 -1.27 0.32
N ILE A 48 -0.86 -0.76 -0.82
CA ILE A 48 0.32 0.12 -0.86
C ILE A 48 0.08 1.35 0.01
N SER A 49 -1.09 1.98 -0.14
CA SER A 49 -1.45 3.19 0.61
C SER A 49 -1.53 2.92 2.11
N THR A 50 -2.12 1.79 2.52
CA THR A 50 -2.22 1.42 3.93
C THR A 50 -0.88 1.05 4.55
N LEU A 51 0.01 0.39 3.80
CA LEU A 51 1.36 0.06 4.25
C LEU A 51 2.20 1.33 4.41
N GLN A 52 2.07 2.29 3.50
CA GLN A 52 2.69 3.60 3.64
C GLN A 52 2.22 4.31 4.92
N MET A 53 0.91 4.34 5.18
CA MET A 53 0.37 4.91 6.43
C MET A 53 0.87 4.19 7.68
N LEU A 54 1.13 2.89 7.60
CA LEU A 54 1.67 2.10 8.71
C LEU A 54 3.14 2.45 9.00
N ILE A 55 3.92 2.74 7.95
CA ILE A 55 5.33 3.13 8.04
C ILE A 55 5.47 4.57 8.54
N ASP A 56 4.59 5.46 8.08
CA ASP A 56 4.59 6.87 8.46
C ASP A 56 3.97 7.09 9.86
N GLN A 57 3.49 6.03 10.52
CA GLN A 57 2.87 6.11 11.84
C GLN A 57 3.92 6.28 12.94
N ASP A 58 3.66 7.20 13.87
CA ASP A 58 4.51 7.44 15.03
C ASP A 58 4.47 6.25 16.02
N ASP A 59 5.58 6.01 16.70
CA ASP A 59 5.73 4.93 17.69
C ASP A 59 4.69 5.00 18.81
N SER A 60 4.28 6.22 19.21
CA SER A 60 3.23 6.42 20.22
C SER A 60 1.86 5.87 19.79
N ASN A 61 1.67 5.61 18.49
CA ASN A 61 0.42 5.13 17.92
C ASN A 61 0.48 3.69 17.39
N LEU A 62 1.56 2.93 17.64
CA LEU A 62 1.78 1.56 17.14
C LEU A 62 0.59 0.59 17.28
N LEU A 63 -0.19 0.69 18.36
CA LEU A 63 -1.35 -0.18 18.63
C LEU A 63 -2.63 0.25 17.90
N THR A 64 -2.61 1.42 17.27
CA THR A 64 -3.75 1.97 16.56
C THR A 64 -3.64 1.60 15.08
N ARG A 65 -4.73 1.10 14.51
CA ARG A 65 -4.77 0.74 13.10
C ARG A 65 -5.07 1.99 12.24
N PRO A 66 -4.19 2.37 11.29
CA PRO A 66 -4.50 3.42 10.34
C PRO A 66 -5.64 2.97 9.42
N ARG A 67 -6.66 3.81 9.27
CA ARG A 67 -7.83 3.55 8.41
C ARG A 67 -7.83 4.53 7.25
N LEU A 68 -8.09 4.03 6.05
CA LEU A 68 -8.32 4.87 4.88
C LEU A 68 -9.57 5.72 5.09
N GLN A 69 -9.44 7.02 4.90
CA GLN A 69 -10.57 7.94 4.88
C GLN A 69 -11.42 7.72 3.63
N LYS A 70 -12.71 8.09 3.68
CA LYS A 70 -13.63 7.96 2.54
C LYS A 70 -13.11 8.63 1.25
N LYS A 71 -12.43 9.77 1.38
CA LYS A 71 -11.79 10.48 0.25
C LYS A 71 -10.65 9.66 -0.37
N GLN A 72 -9.80 9.04 0.45
CA GLN A 72 -8.72 8.18 0.00
C GLN A 72 -9.26 6.93 -0.69
N LEU A 73 -10.32 6.33 -0.12
CA LEU A 73 -11.01 5.19 -0.73
C LEU A 73 -11.56 5.55 -2.11
N LEU A 74 -12.28 6.68 -2.22
CA LEU A 74 -12.79 7.16 -3.51
C LEU A 74 -11.65 7.40 -4.51
N PHE A 75 -10.55 8.01 -4.06
CA PHE A 75 -9.37 8.23 -4.88
C PHE A 75 -8.76 6.92 -5.39
N ILE A 76 -8.62 5.91 -4.53
CA ILE A 76 -8.14 4.59 -4.89
C ILE A 76 -9.05 3.96 -5.95
N MET A 77 -10.37 4.00 -5.74
CA MET A 77 -11.35 3.43 -6.66
C MET A 77 -11.29 4.07 -8.05
N LEU A 78 -11.21 5.41 -8.11
CA LEU A 78 -11.10 6.17 -9.35
C LEU A 78 -9.78 5.91 -10.10
N ASN A 79 -8.66 5.81 -9.39
CA ASN A 79 -7.37 5.51 -10.03
C ASN A 79 -7.26 4.05 -10.46
N SER A 80 -7.92 3.12 -9.77
CA SER A 80 -7.94 1.69 -10.10
C SER A 80 -8.76 1.38 -11.36
N ALA A 81 -9.78 2.20 -11.65
CA ALA A 81 -10.66 2.04 -12.82
C ALA A 81 -9.88 2.06 -14.15
N CYS A 82 -8.81 2.85 -14.24
CA CYS A 82 -8.00 2.98 -15.44
C CYS A 82 -6.61 2.37 -15.22
N SER A 83 -6.24 1.36 -16.00
CA SER A 83 -4.92 0.69 -15.91
C SER A 83 -3.75 1.69 -16.01
N MET A 84 -3.87 2.71 -16.86
CA MET A 84 -2.83 3.73 -17.01
C MET A 84 -2.69 4.63 -15.77
N ARG A 85 -3.81 5.03 -15.15
CA ARG A 85 -3.80 5.83 -13.92
C ARG A 85 -3.29 5.00 -12.73
N TYR A 86 -3.76 3.76 -12.62
CA TYR A 86 -3.25 2.78 -11.68
C TYR A 86 -1.73 2.65 -11.80
N ARG A 87 -1.23 2.43 -13.02
CA ARG A 87 0.21 2.31 -13.28
C ARG A 87 0.97 3.52 -12.78
N LYS A 88 0.56 4.72 -13.21
CA LYS A 88 1.22 5.97 -12.80
C LYS A 88 1.26 6.12 -11.28
N LYS A 89 0.15 5.83 -10.59
CA LYS A 89 0.05 5.99 -9.13
C LYS A 89 0.78 4.91 -8.35
N ALA A 90 0.68 3.66 -8.77
CA ALA A 90 1.42 2.56 -8.15
C ALA A 90 2.94 2.77 -8.31
N THR A 91 3.40 3.23 -9.48
CA THR A 91 4.81 3.55 -9.68
C THR A 91 5.29 4.66 -8.74
N GLN A 92 4.52 5.75 -8.58
CA GLN A 92 4.84 6.85 -7.65
C GLN A 92 4.94 6.42 -6.18
N LEU A 93 4.30 5.33 -5.77
CA LEU A 93 4.29 4.87 -4.38
C LEU A 93 5.30 3.75 -4.12
N LEU A 94 5.71 3.02 -5.15
CA LEU A 94 6.60 1.85 -5.03
C LEU A 94 8.05 2.13 -5.42
N PHE A 95 8.29 3.08 -6.32
CA PHE A 95 9.59 3.44 -6.88
C PHE A 95 9.88 4.90 -6.58
#